data_AF-A0A2E0N4P6-F1
#
_entry.id   AF-A0A2E0N4P6-F1
#
_cell.length_a   1.000
_cell.length_b   1.000
_cell.length_c   1.000
_cell.angle_alpha   90.00
_cell.angle_beta   90.00
_cell.angle_gamma   90.00
#
_symmetry.space_group_name_H-M   'P 1'
#
loop_
_entity.id
_entity.type
_entity.pdbx_description
1 polymer ?
#
loop_
_entity_poly.entity_id
_entity_poly.type
_entity_poly.pdbx_seq_one_letter_code
_entity_poly.pdbx_strand_id
1 'polypeptide(L)'
;MFCHELAGNLGEEPGLSEADDVPLWYRGLAQNDAATELALVDALLGFYDVDHIVIGHTPGAGVILPRFEGKVLFVDTGLSTYYGAHGASLLIEGDEMVAQQDGERYSIPQGESPLQYLQELAARKADAPAALQRLIDQLSTPAN
;
A
#
# COMPACT_ATOMS: atom_id res chain seq x y z
N MET A 1 11.86 -14.80 30.38
CA MET A 1 13.17 -14.58 31.03
C MET A 1 13.91 -13.58 30.18
N PHE A 2 13.72 -12.28 30.47
CA PHE A 2 14.37 -11.17 29.78
C PHE A 2 15.63 -10.81 30.57
N CYS A 3 16.80 -10.98 29.95
CA CYS A 3 18.06 -10.32 30.30
C CYS A 3 19.14 -10.80 29.32
N HIS A 4 19.35 -10.07 28.23
CA HIS A 4 20.57 -10.18 27.43
C HIS A 4 21.00 -8.78 26.98
N GLU A 5 21.53 -7.97 27.88
CA GLU A 5 21.90 -6.58 27.53
C GLU A 5 23.05 -5.96 28.35
N LEU A 6 24.09 -6.73 28.74
CA LEU A 6 25.27 -6.15 29.41
C LEU A 6 26.60 -6.80 29.00
N ALA A 7 26.81 -6.99 27.71
CA ALA A 7 28.15 -7.15 27.15
C ALA A 7 28.20 -6.32 25.88
N GLY A 8 28.93 -5.19 25.90
CA GLY A 8 29.07 -4.25 24.79
C GLY A 8 29.84 -4.81 23.59
N ASN A 9 29.39 -5.96 23.08
CA ASN A 9 29.87 -6.67 21.91
C ASN A 9 28.68 -7.17 21.07
N LEU A 10 27.59 -6.42 21.03
CA LEU A 10 26.64 -6.58 19.95
C LEU A 10 27.36 -6.07 18.70
N GLY A 11 27.51 -6.91 17.67
CA GLY A 11 27.80 -6.40 16.34
C GLY A 11 26.79 -5.29 16.03
N GLU A 12 27.16 -4.33 15.19
CA GLU A 12 26.22 -3.33 14.69
C GLU A 12 25.20 -4.04 13.80
N GLU A 13 24.19 -4.66 14.42
CA GLU A 13 22.97 -5.08 13.74
C GLU A 13 22.23 -3.80 13.40
N PRO A 14 21.96 -3.52 12.11
CA PRO A 14 21.30 -2.29 11.71
C PRO A 14 20.00 -2.11 12.49
N GLY A 15 19.80 -0.92 13.05
CA GLY A 15 18.58 -0.63 13.80
C GLY A 15 17.34 -0.65 12.90
N LEU A 16 16.16 -0.54 13.52
CA LEU A 16 14.86 -0.40 12.83
C LEU A 16 14.79 0.78 11.83
N SER A 17 15.79 1.66 11.82
CA SER A 17 15.90 2.83 10.95
C SER A 17 16.96 2.69 9.85
N GLU A 18 17.66 1.56 9.76
CA GLU A 18 18.93 1.47 9.01
C GLU A 18 19.00 0.34 7.97
N ALA A 19 18.24 -0.74 8.15
CA ALA A 19 18.18 -1.84 7.18
C ALA A 19 16.95 -1.76 6.28
N ASP A 20 17.07 -2.19 5.03
CA ASP A 20 16.01 -2.10 4.01
C ASP A 20 14.85 -3.10 4.23
N ASP A 21 15.08 -4.15 5.00
CA ASP A 21 14.11 -5.23 5.29
C ASP A 21 13.38 -5.06 6.62
N VAL A 22 13.58 -3.93 7.30
CA VAL A 22 12.89 -3.60 8.55
C VAL A 22 11.58 -2.85 8.27
N PRO A 23 10.61 -2.87 9.22
CA PRO A 23 9.27 -2.32 8.97
C PRO A 23 9.21 -0.87 8.50
N LEU A 24 10.18 -0.02 8.86
CA LEU A 24 10.19 1.38 8.44
C LEU A 24 10.68 1.62 7.02
N TRP A 25 11.46 0.69 6.46
CA TRP A 25 12.08 0.83 5.12
C TRP A 25 11.59 -0.20 4.13
N TYR A 26 10.95 -1.28 4.58
CA TYR A 26 10.49 -2.34 3.71
C TYR A 26 9.46 -1.85 2.68
N ARG A 27 9.84 -1.89 1.40
CA ARG A 27 9.00 -1.44 0.28
C ARG A 27 8.33 -2.58 -0.50
N GLY A 28 8.60 -3.84 -0.11
CA GLY A 28 8.15 -5.02 -0.85
C GLY A 28 6.63 -5.04 -1.06
N LEU A 29 5.86 -4.75 -0.01
CA LEU A 29 4.39 -4.70 -0.07
C LEU A 29 3.85 -3.67 -1.08
N ALA A 30 4.61 -2.61 -1.40
CA ALA A 30 4.24 -1.60 -2.38
C ALA A 30 4.75 -1.91 -3.80
N GLN A 31 5.84 -2.66 -3.94
CA GLN A 31 6.58 -2.79 -5.21
C GLN A 31 6.54 -4.20 -5.81
N ASN A 32 6.62 -5.24 -4.98
CA ASN A 32 6.75 -6.62 -5.42
C ASN A 32 5.39 -7.21 -5.85
N ASP A 33 5.43 -8.24 -6.69
CA ASP A 33 4.23 -8.91 -7.17
C ASP A 33 3.58 -9.83 -6.13
N ALA A 34 2.37 -10.30 -6.44
CA ALA A 34 1.63 -11.22 -5.56
C ALA A 34 2.34 -12.57 -5.39
N ALA A 35 3.06 -13.05 -6.42
CA ALA A 35 3.79 -14.32 -6.33
C ALA A 35 4.90 -14.26 -5.27
N THR A 36 5.48 -13.09 -5.05
CA THR A 36 6.52 -12.84 -4.07
C THR A 36 5.95 -12.61 -2.67
N GLU A 37 4.90 -11.79 -2.55
CA GLU A 37 4.47 -11.24 -1.25
C GLU A 37 3.29 -11.97 -0.60
N LEU A 38 2.41 -12.62 -1.37
CA LEU A 38 1.09 -13.03 -0.86
C LEU A 38 1.20 -14.02 0.32
N ALA A 39 2.13 -14.96 0.27
CA ALA A 39 2.34 -15.92 1.36
C ALA A 39 2.82 -15.24 2.66
N LEU A 40 3.68 -14.21 2.54
CA LEU A 40 4.14 -13.43 3.68
C LEU A 40 3.00 -12.58 4.25
N VAL A 41 2.22 -11.93 3.38
CA VAL A 41 1.04 -11.14 3.75
C VAL A 41 0.04 -12.00 4.52
N ASP A 42 -0.29 -13.19 4.01
CA ASP A 42 -1.22 -14.10 4.67
C ASP A 42 -0.72 -14.55 6.05
N ALA A 43 0.57 -14.84 6.17
CA ALA A 43 1.18 -15.17 7.46
C ALA A 43 1.15 -13.98 8.43
N LEU A 44 1.37 -12.76 7.96
CA LEU A 44 1.36 -11.55 8.78
C LEU A 44 -0.05 -11.25 9.31
N LEU A 45 -1.05 -11.27 8.42
CA LEU A 45 -2.45 -11.07 8.78
C LEU A 45 -2.90 -12.10 9.83
N GLY A 46 -2.59 -13.38 9.60
CA GLY A 46 -2.91 -14.45 10.53
C GLY A 46 -2.17 -14.37 11.87
N PHE A 47 -0.94 -13.84 11.88
CA PHE A 47 -0.18 -13.67 13.12
C PHE A 47 -0.73 -12.55 14.00
N TYR A 48 -1.13 -11.42 13.40
CA TYR A 48 -1.67 -10.28 14.13
C TYR A 48 -3.19 -10.33 14.35
N ASP A 49 -3.88 -11.29 13.73
CA ASP A 49 -5.34 -11.43 13.76
C ASP A 49 -6.03 -10.15 13.25
N VAL A 50 -5.63 -9.72 12.05
CA VAL A 50 -6.13 -8.52 11.38
C VAL A 50 -6.50 -8.83 9.93
N ASP A 51 -7.42 -8.04 9.37
CA ASP A 51 -7.90 -8.23 8.00
C ASP A 51 -7.06 -7.46 6.95
N HIS A 52 -6.44 -6.34 7.36
CA HIS A 52 -5.75 -5.43 6.45
C HIS A 52 -4.44 -4.89 7.02
N ILE A 53 -3.47 -4.66 6.13
CA ILE A 53 -2.24 -3.91 6.41
C ILE A 53 -2.29 -2.60 5.66
N VAL A 54 -2.14 -1.48 6.36
CA VAL A 54 -2.07 -0.15 5.74
C VAL A 54 -0.62 0.30 5.65
N ILE A 55 -0.15 0.65 4.44
CA ILE A 55 1.25 1.02 4.20
C ILE A 55 1.38 2.37 3.50
N GLY A 56 2.46 3.09 3.81
CA GLY A 56 2.88 4.30 3.13
C GLY A 56 4.35 4.25 2.69
N HIS A 57 5.10 5.32 2.92
CA HIS A 57 6.57 5.45 2.73
C HIS A 57 7.09 5.38 1.28
N THR A 58 6.37 4.70 0.39
CA THR A 58 6.68 4.59 -1.03
C THR A 58 5.63 5.39 -1.82
N PRO A 59 5.99 6.47 -2.51
CA PRO A 59 5.01 7.22 -3.30
C PRO A 59 4.42 6.37 -4.43
N GLY A 60 3.08 6.29 -4.47
CA GLY A 60 2.31 5.50 -5.41
C GLY A 60 1.84 6.28 -6.65
N ALA A 61 0.74 5.83 -7.24
CA ALA A 61 0.21 6.33 -8.51
C ALA A 61 -0.75 7.52 -8.37
N GLY A 62 -0.67 8.30 -7.29
CA GLY A 62 -1.58 9.42 -7.05
C GLY A 62 -2.98 9.04 -6.55
N VAL A 63 -3.17 7.78 -6.16
CA VAL A 63 -4.43 7.22 -5.64
C VAL A 63 -4.16 6.18 -4.57
N ILE A 64 -5.12 5.96 -3.66
CA ILE A 64 -5.08 4.82 -2.74
C ILE A 64 -5.29 3.55 -3.54
N LEU A 65 -4.35 2.60 -3.42
CA LEU A 65 -4.36 1.36 -4.18
C LEU A 65 -4.58 0.15 -3.24
N PRO A 66 -5.71 -0.55 -3.33
CA PRO A 66 -5.80 -1.88 -2.73
C PRO A 66 -4.92 -2.85 -3.53
N ARG A 67 -4.09 -3.60 -2.81
CA ARG A 67 -3.22 -4.65 -3.33
C ARG A 67 -3.60 -5.97 -2.70
N PHE A 68 -3.26 -7.06 -3.40
CA PHE A 68 -3.43 -8.43 -2.89
C PHE A 68 -4.88 -8.69 -2.42
N GLU A 69 -5.84 -8.41 -3.30
CA GLU A 69 -7.27 -8.60 -3.02
C GLU A 69 -7.80 -7.78 -1.82
N GLY A 70 -7.18 -6.63 -1.55
CA GLY A 70 -7.57 -5.73 -0.44
C GLY A 70 -6.85 -6.01 0.88
N LYS A 71 -6.06 -7.07 0.97
CA LYS A 71 -5.24 -7.40 2.16
C LYS A 71 -4.25 -6.29 2.52
N VAL A 72 -3.76 -5.56 1.51
CA VAL A 72 -2.88 -4.41 1.72
C VAL A 72 -3.51 -3.16 1.12
N LEU A 73 -3.63 -2.11 1.93
CA LEU A 73 -4.08 -0.80 1.51
C LEU A 73 -2.88 0.13 1.40
N PHE A 74 -2.50 0.43 0.16
CA PHE A 74 -1.38 1.30 -0.14
C PHE A 74 -1.85 2.76 -0.25
N VAL A 75 -1.52 3.58 0.77
CA VAL A 75 -2.12 4.90 0.97
C VAL A 75 -1.18 6.08 0.70
N ASP A 76 0.10 5.82 0.40
CA ASP A 76 1.01 6.91 0.01
C ASP A 76 0.76 7.30 -1.45
N THR A 77 -0.05 8.34 -1.61
CA THR A 77 -0.45 8.89 -2.91
C THR A 77 0.53 9.90 -3.47
N GLY A 78 1.60 10.28 -2.74
CA GLY A 78 2.49 11.36 -3.17
C GLY A 78 1.96 12.75 -2.81
N LEU A 79 1.72 13.00 -1.52
CA LEU A 79 1.19 14.27 -0.99
C LEU A 79 2.13 15.48 -1.23
N SER A 80 3.43 15.25 -1.30
CA SER A 80 4.40 16.33 -1.57
C SER A 80 4.24 16.86 -3.00
N THR A 81 4.47 18.16 -3.20
CA THR A 81 4.49 18.78 -4.53
C THR A 81 5.50 18.11 -5.48
N TYR A 82 6.59 17.57 -4.94
CA TYR A 82 7.57 16.79 -5.71
C TYR A 82 6.97 15.52 -6.34
N TYR A 83 5.97 14.92 -5.69
CA TYR A 83 5.30 13.70 -6.15
C TYR A 83 3.94 13.97 -6.80
N GLY A 84 3.60 15.24 -7.07
CA GLY A 84 2.37 15.63 -7.77
C GLY A 84 1.26 16.21 -6.88
N ALA A 85 1.51 16.37 -5.57
CA ALA A 85 0.54 16.96 -4.62
C ALA A 85 -0.81 16.23 -4.58
N HIS A 86 -0.81 14.90 -4.75
CA HIS A 86 -2.03 14.11 -4.74
C HIS A 86 -2.44 13.83 -3.30
N GLY A 87 -3.38 14.61 -2.78
CA GLY A 87 -3.93 14.42 -1.44
C GLY A 87 -5.07 13.41 -1.42
N ALA A 88 -4.95 12.41 -0.55
CA ALA A 88 -6.00 11.44 -0.28
C ALA A 88 -6.00 11.04 1.20
N SER A 89 -7.12 10.51 1.67
CA SER A 89 -7.24 9.92 2.99
C SER A 89 -8.05 8.63 2.94
N LEU A 90 -7.61 7.63 3.71
CA LEU A 90 -8.37 6.42 3.95
C LEU A 90 -9.32 6.64 5.14
N LEU A 91 -10.61 6.44 4.92
CA LEU A 91 -11.64 6.39 5.95
C LEU A 91 -12.05 4.92 6.17
N ILE A 92 -12.04 4.50 7.42
CA ILE A 92 -12.45 3.16 7.85
C ILE A 92 -13.58 3.32 8.85
N GLU A 93 -14.79 2.90 8.48
CA GLU A 93 -16.00 2.99 9.31
C GLU A 93 -16.67 1.61 9.38
N GLY A 94 -16.42 0.87 10.46
CA GLY A 94 -16.83 -0.53 10.54
C GLY A 94 -16.10 -1.36 9.48
N ASP A 95 -16.87 -2.05 8.63
CA ASP A 95 -16.35 -2.86 7.53
C ASP A 95 -16.17 -2.06 6.23
N GLU A 96 -16.54 -0.77 6.22
CA GLU A 96 -16.43 0.08 5.04
C GLU A 96 -15.05 0.70 4.92
N MET A 97 -14.40 0.45 3.78
CA MET A 97 -13.13 1.07 3.38
C MET A 97 -13.39 2.10 2.28
N VAL A 98 -13.10 3.38 2.56
CA VAL A 98 -13.41 4.49 1.65
C VAL A 98 -12.16 5.32 1.39
N ALA A 99 -11.82 5.51 0.12
CA ALA A 99 -10.86 6.51 -0.30
C ALA A 99 -11.56 7.86 -0.46
N GLN A 100 -11.13 8.87 0.30
CA GLN A 100 -11.54 10.25 0.10
C GLN A 100 -10.43 10.99 -0.66
N GLN A 101 -10.75 11.45 -1.87
CA GLN A 101 -9.78 12.08 -2.77
C GLN A 101 -10.49 13.09 -3.68
N ASP A 102 -9.85 14.25 -3.88
CA ASP A 102 -10.36 15.32 -4.76
C ASP A 102 -11.80 15.77 -4.43
N GLY A 103 -12.20 15.70 -3.15
CA GLY A 103 -13.54 16.07 -2.66
C GLY A 103 -14.61 14.99 -2.80
N GLU A 104 -14.27 13.85 -3.42
CA GLU A 104 -15.16 12.72 -3.65
C GLU A 104 -14.83 11.55 -2.72
N ARG A 105 -15.76 10.59 -2.63
CA ARG A 105 -15.61 9.35 -1.86
C ARG A 105 -15.75 8.16 -2.79
N TYR A 106 -14.84 7.20 -2.66
CA TYR A 106 -14.80 5.98 -3.46
C TYR A 106 -14.72 4.77 -2.54
N SER A 107 -15.64 3.83 -2.68
CA SER A 107 -15.58 2.55 -1.97
C SER A 107 -14.39 1.74 -2.50
N ILE A 108 -13.51 1.31 -1.62
CA ILE A 108 -12.34 0.51 -1.98
C ILE A 108 -12.78 -0.95 -2.10
N PRO A 109 -12.59 -1.59 -3.27
CA PRO A 109 -12.99 -2.98 -3.47
C PRO A 109 -12.19 -3.92 -2.56
N GLN A 110 -12.89 -4.92 -2.00
CA GLN A 110 -12.34 -5.97 -1.14
C GLN A 110 -12.54 -7.31 -1.83
N GLY A 111 -11.50 -8.15 -1.92
CA GLY A 111 -11.59 -9.48 -2.55
C GLY A 111 -11.72 -9.49 -4.09
N GLU A 112 -11.75 -8.32 -4.73
CA GLU A 112 -12.00 -8.17 -6.17
C GLU A 112 -10.90 -7.34 -6.85
N SER A 113 -10.87 -7.38 -8.19
CA SER A 113 -9.94 -6.56 -8.99
C SER A 113 -10.22 -5.07 -8.79
N PRO A 114 -9.19 -4.22 -8.58
CA PRO A 114 -9.40 -2.79 -8.40
C PRO A 114 -9.62 -2.02 -9.70
N LEU A 115 -9.68 -2.69 -10.85
CA LEU A 115 -9.72 -2.03 -12.16
C LEU A 115 -10.86 -1.01 -12.28
N GLN A 116 -12.09 -1.38 -11.93
CA GLN A 116 -13.23 -0.46 -12.03
C GLN A 116 -13.06 0.76 -11.12
N TYR A 117 -12.66 0.53 -9.87
CA TYR A 117 -12.36 1.59 -8.90
C TYR A 117 -11.29 2.58 -9.43
N LEU A 118 -10.21 2.06 -10.04
CA LEU A 118 -9.15 2.89 -10.61
C LEU A 118 -9.62 3.67 -11.85
N GLN A 119 -10.46 3.08 -12.69
CA GLN A 119 -11.07 3.76 -13.84
C GLN A 119 -11.99 4.91 -13.40
N GLU A 120 -12.79 4.71 -12.36
CA GLU A 120 -13.67 5.74 -11.79
C GLU A 120 -12.86 6.92 -11.22
N LEU A 121 -11.77 6.63 -10.50
CA LEU A 121 -10.82 7.65 -10.02
C LEU A 121 -10.17 8.41 -11.17
N ALA A 122 -9.63 7.70 -12.17
CA ALA A 122 -8.95 8.32 -13.31
C ALA A 122 -9.87 9.22 -14.13
N ALA A 123 -11.15 8.83 -14.29
CA ALA A 123 -12.13 9.62 -15.04
C ALA A 123 -12.47 10.96 -14.37
N ARG A 124 -12.35 11.06 -13.05
CA ARG A 124 -12.67 12.26 -12.26
C ARG A 124 -11.44 13.09 -11.93
N LYS A 125 -10.25 12.51 -12.01
CA LYS A 125 -8.99 13.18 -11.70
C LYS A 125 -8.43 13.91 -12.93
N ALA A 126 -8.63 15.22 -12.98
CA ALA A 126 -8.17 16.06 -14.09
C ALA A 126 -6.64 16.02 -14.29
N ASP A 127 -5.88 15.79 -13.21
CA ASP A 127 -4.42 15.70 -13.16
C ASP A 127 -3.93 14.26 -12.97
N ALA A 128 -4.67 13.26 -13.47
CA ALA A 128 -4.33 11.85 -13.30
C ALA A 128 -2.89 11.54 -13.72
N PRO A 129 -2.06 10.96 -12.83
CA PRO A 129 -0.68 10.62 -13.17
C PRO A 129 -0.61 9.55 -14.26
N ALA A 130 0.41 9.63 -15.12
CA ALA A 130 0.69 8.57 -16.09
C ALA A 130 0.92 7.19 -15.42
N ALA A 131 1.33 7.17 -14.15
CA ALA A 131 1.42 5.94 -13.36
C ALA A 131 0.06 5.26 -13.15
N LEU A 132 -1.02 6.03 -12.93
CA LEU A 132 -2.37 5.51 -12.78
C LEU A 132 -2.86 4.87 -14.09
N GLN A 133 -2.65 5.55 -15.22
CA GLN A 133 -3.05 4.99 -16.52
C GLN A 133 -2.32 3.68 -16.82
N ARG A 134 -1.00 3.62 -16.58
CA ARG A 134 -0.23 2.38 -16.76
C ARG A 134 -0.77 1.23 -15.91
N LEU A 135 -1.19 1.51 -14.69
CA LEU A 135 -1.77 0.49 -13.81
C LEU A 135 -3.12 -0.02 -14.35
N ILE A 136 -3.97 0.87 -14.84
CA ILE A 136 -5.25 0.52 -15.48
C ILE A 136 -4.99 -0.37 -16.71
N ASP A 137 -4.03 0.00 -17.55
CA ASP A 137 -3.69 -0.75 -18.77
C ASP A 137 -3.16 -2.17 -18.43
N GLN A 138 -2.32 -2.28 -17.40
CA GLN A 138 -1.80 -3.56 -16.91
C GLN A 138 -2.91 -4.48 -16.41
N LEU A 139 -3.88 -3.93 -15.67
CA LEU A 139 -5.01 -4.69 -15.13
C LEU A 139 -6.09 -5.00 -16.18
N SER A 140 -6.16 -4.22 -17.27
CA SER A 140 -7.11 -4.43 -18.38
C SER A 140 -6.66 -5.50 -19.36
N THR A 141 -5.36 -5.83 -19.38
CA THR A 141 -4.82 -6.85 -20.29
C THR A 141 -4.96 -8.22 -19.62
N PRO A 142 -5.67 -9.19 -20.24
CA PRO A 142 -5.75 -10.53 -19.67
C PRO A 142 -4.34 -11.13 -19.59
N ALA A 143 -4.03 -11.76 -18.45
CA ALA A 143 -2.81 -12.55 -18.32
C ALA A 143 -2.84 -13.66 -19.39
N ASN A 144 -1.95 -13.55 -20.37
CA ASN A 144 -1.73 -14.59 -21.39
C ASN A 144 -1.19 -15.87 -20.77
#